data_AF-A0A1H8JWM1-F1
#
_entry.id   AF-A0A1H8JWM1-F1
#
_cell.length_a   1.000
_cell.length_b   1.000
_cell.length_c   1.000
_cell.angle_alpha   90.00
_cell.angle_beta   90.00
_cell.angle_gamma   90.00
#
_symmetry.space_group_name_H-M   'P 1'
#
loop_
_entity.id
_entity.type
_entity.pdbx_description
1 polymer ?
#
loop_
_entity_poly.entity_id
_entity_poly.type
_entity_poly.pdbx_seq_one_letter_code
_entity_poly.pdbx_strand_id
1 'polypeptide(L)' 'MVGGDVMFDLRAMPVVMAMRANMTVQELAEELFPYRTTVEGLKHCAQTFTKDVTQLSCCAG' A
#
# COMPACT_ATOMS: atom_id res chain seq x y z
N MET A 1 26.00 2.75 12.90
CA MET A 1 25.02 3.65 12.24
C MET A 1 24.70 3.18 10.81
N VAL A 2 24.50 1.88 10.58
CA VAL A 2 23.84 1.35 9.38
C VAL A 2 23.25 0.01 9.82
N GLY A 3 21.93 -0.10 9.99
CA GLY A 3 21.35 -1.36 10.47
C GLY A 3 19.91 -1.30 10.94
N GLY A 4 19.35 -0.11 11.17
CA GLY A 4 17.90 0.07 11.43
C GLY A 4 17.14 0.61 10.22
N ASP A 5 17.82 1.39 9.40
CA ASP A 5 17.37 2.12 8.22
C ASP A 5 16.99 1.18 7.05
N VAL A 6 17.79 0.15 6.78
CA VAL A 6 17.52 -0.83 5.69
C VAL A 6 16.23 -1.64 5.90
N MET A 7 15.77 -1.81 7.15
CA MET A 7 14.51 -2.51 7.47
C MET A 7 13.27 -1.67 7.13
N PHE A 8 13.39 -0.34 7.18
CA PHE A 8 12.34 0.60 6.76
C PHE A 8 12.30 0.73 5.23
N ASP A 9 13.46 0.75 4.56
CA ASP A 9 13.54 0.83 3.10
C ASP A 9 12.91 -0.40 2.40
N LEU A 10 13.12 -1.62 2.93
CA LEU A 10 12.58 -2.84 2.31
C LEU A 10 11.03 -2.89 2.33
N ARG A 11 10.37 -2.16 3.24
CA ARG A 11 8.90 -2.10 3.35
C ARG A 11 8.27 -0.96 2.55
N ALA A 12 9.01 0.10 2.21
CA ALA A 12 8.51 1.27 1.48
C ALA A 12 8.63 1.13 -0.06
N MET A 13 9.33 0.11 -0.55
CA MET A 13 9.56 -0.10 -1.99
C MET A 13 8.30 0.01 -2.87
N PRO A 14 7.12 -0.53 -2.49
CA PRO A 14 5.93 -0.42 -3.33
C PRO A 14 5.43 1.01 -3.48
N VAL A 15 5.54 1.82 -2.43
CA VAL A 15 5.18 3.25 -2.48
C VAL A 15 6.13 4.00 -3.41
N VAL A 16 7.43 3.73 -3.28
CA VAL A 16 8.45 4.35 -4.12
C VAL A 16 8.29 3.93 -5.58
N MET A 17 8.00 2.65 -5.85
CA MET A 17 7.73 2.15 -7.20
C MET A 17 6.45 2.75 -7.78
N ALA A 18 5.35 2.82 -7.01
CA ALA A 18 4.09 3.42 -7.44
C ALA A 18 4.24 4.91 -7.79
N MET A 19 4.97 5.67 -6.95
CA MET A 19 5.28 7.08 -7.23
C MET A 19 6.15 7.25 -8.48
N ARG A 20 7.16 6.39 -8.67
CA ARG A 20 8.03 6.42 -9.86
C ARG A 20 7.30 6.00 -11.14
N ALA A 21 6.29 5.15 -11.02
CA ALA A 21 5.47 4.69 -12.14
C ALA A 21 4.31 5.65 -12.49
N ASN A 22 4.16 6.79 -11.78
CA ASN A 22 3.00 7.67 -11.92
C ASN A 22 1.66 6.93 -11.80
N MET A 23 1.61 5.88 -10.96
CA MET A 23 0.39 5.11 -10.73
C MET A 23 -0.67 5.96 -10.02
N THR A 24 -1.91 5.83 -10.49
CA THR A 24 -3.08 6.45 -9.88
C THR A 24 -3.49 5.73 -8.59
N VAL A 25 -4.27 6.40 -7.74
CA VAL A 25 -4.77 5.79 -6.49
C VAL A 25 -5.65 4.57 -6.74
N GLN A 26 -6.31 4.50 -7.90
CA GLN A 26 -7.10 3.34 -8.33
C GLN A 26 -6.20 2.15 -8.68
N GLU A 27 -5.14 2.37 -9.48
CA GLU A 27 -4.20 1.29 -9.83
C GLU A 27 -3.48 0.75 -8.59
N LEU A 28 -3.15 1.63 -7.63
CA LEU A 28 -2.59 1.22 -6.35
C LEU A 28 -3.58 0.43 -5.47
N ALA A 29 -4.88 0.73 -5.57
CA ALA A 29 -5.94 0.05 -4.84
C ALA A 29 -6.29 -1.33 -5.40
N GLU A 30 -6.03 -1.57 -6.69
CA GLU A 30 -6.29 -2.85 -7.38
C GLU A 30 -5.12 -3.84 -7.26
N GLU A 31 -3.91 -3.37 -6.93
CA GLU A 31 -2.72 -4.21 -6.80
C GLU A 31 -2.81 -5.19 -5.61
N LEU A 32 -2.37 -6.43 -5.83
CA LEU A 32 -2.45 -7.51 -4.85
C LEU A 32 -1.26 -7.46 -3.88
N PHE A 33 -1.47 -6.88 -2.71
CA PHE A 33 -0.50 -6.90 -1.63
C PHE A 33 -0.67 -8.10 -0.69
N PRO A 34 0.41 -8.60 -0.06
CA PRO A 34 0.31 -9.68 0.92
C PRO A 34 -0.48 -9.25 2.17
N TYR A 35 -1.38 -10.11 2.62
CA TYR A 35 -2.22 -9.90 3.81
C TYR A 35 -1.36 -9.69 5.07
N ARG A 36 -1.78 -8.77 5.95
CA ARG A 36 -1.13 -8.33 7.19
C ARG A 36 0.28 -7.76 7.02
N THR A 37 0.49 -7.01 5.96
CA THR A 37 1.73 -6.24 5.77
C THR A 37 1.44 -4.75 5.75
N THR A 38 2.44 -3.92 6.07
CA THR A 38 2.31 -2.45 6.01
C THR A 38 1.84 -1.96 4.63
N VAL A 39 2.11 -2.73 3.57
CA VAL A 39 1.72 -2.41 2.19
C VAL A 39 0.26 -2.74 1.88
N GLU A 40 -0.36 -3.66 2.62
CA GLU A 40 -1.83 -3.84 2.59
C GLU A 40 -2.57 -2.66 3.22
N GLY A 41 -1.99 -2.05 4.26
CA GLY A 41 -2.55 -0.83 4.86
C GLY A 41 -2.60 0.32 3.85
N LEU A 42 -1.58 0.43 2.99
CA LEU A 42 -1.54 1.42 1.90
C LEU A 42 -2.62 1.17 0.84
N LYS A 43 -2.92 -0.09 0.53
CA LYS A 43 -4.05 -0.47 -0.34
C LYS A 43 -5.38 -0.01 0.24
N HIS A 44 -5.62 -0.25 1.53
CA HIS A 44 -6.84 0.21 2.20
C HIS A 44 -6.92 1.75 2.20
N CYS A 45 -5.82 2.45 2.48
CA CYS A 45 -5.76 3.92 2.36
C CYS A 45 -6.11 4.38 0.94
N ALA A 46 -5.59 3.72 -0.10
CA ALA A 46 -5.94 4.03 -1.49
C ALA A 46 -7.44 3.79 -1.78
N GLN A 47 -8.03 2.73 -1.22
CA GLN A 47 -9.45 2.44 -1.37
C GLN A 47 -10.36 3.42 -0.61
N THR A 48 -9.90 4.01 0.50
CA THR A 48 -10.68 5.02 1.24
C THR A 48 -10.96 6.31 0.46
N PHE A 49 -10.24 6.56 -0.63
CA PHE A 49 -10.55 7.67 -1.53
C PHE A 49 -11.84 7.47 -2.35
N THR A 50 -12.33 6.23 -2.44
CA THR A 50 -13.50 5.88 -3.26
C THR A 50 -14.58 5.11 -2.50
N LYS A 51 -14.23 4.39 -1.44
CA LYS A 51 -15.15 3.57 -0.63
C LYS A 51 -15.00 3.89 0.85
N ASP A 52 -16.10 3.82 1.58
CA ASP A 52 -16.10 4.06 3.03
C ASP A 52 -15.36 2.93 3.78
N VAL A 53 -14.60 3.30 4.83
CA VAL A 53 -13.82 2.38 5.67
C VAL A 53 -14.69 1.27 6.26
N THR A 54 -15.96 1.55 6.55
CA THR A 54 -16.89 0.57 7.13
C THR A 54 -17.35 -0.50 6.13
N GLN A 55 -17.13 -0.27 4.83
CA GLN A 55 -17.46 -1.24 3.77
C GLN A 55 -16.24 -2.03 3.27
N LEU A 56 -15.06 -1.78 3.84
CA LEU A 56 -13.81 -2.48 3.51
C LEU A 56 -13.71 -3.78 4.32
N SER A 57 -13.76 -4.94 3.64
CA SER A 57 -13.50 -6.25 4.24
C SER A 57 -12.00 -6.55 4.26
N CYS A 58 -11.56 -7.54 5.06
CA CYS A 58 -10.13 -7.75 5.35
C CYS A 58 -9.25 -8.01 4.11
N CYS A 59 -9.81 -8.35 2.95
CA CYS A 59 -9.07 -8.51 1.70
C CYS A 59 -9.70 -7.69 0.57
N ALA A 60 -10.38 -6.58 0.88
CA ALA A 60 -11.06 -5.79 -0.14
C ALA A 60 -10.09 -5.45 -1.27
N GLY A 61 -10.43 -5.92 -2.46
CA GLY A 61 -9.89 -5.55 -3.77
C GLY A 61 -11.09 -5.01 -4.54
#